data_AF-A0A7C9RIV5-F1
#
_entry.id   AF-A0A7C9RIV5-F1
#
_cell.length_a   1.000
_cell.length_b   1.000
_cell.length_c   1.000
_cell.angle_alpha   90.00
_cell.angle_beta   90.00
_cell.angle_gamma   90.00
#
_symmetry.space_group_name_H-M   'P 1'
#
loop_
_entity.id
_entity.type
_entity.pdbx_description
1 polymer ?
#
loop_
_entity_poly.entity_id
_entity_poly.type
_entity_poly.pdbx_seq_one_letter_code
_entity_poly.pdbx_strand_id
1 'polypeptide(L)'
;MKIVRCAALLASILMIPTASLAQSNEWPNALVCQASVQSYFNLPQPPRQIDESWGWLIFKSALGGVYDCKVWGSSVSLKWKSHNGTMSNSRTQADANGPVLTVRPGGMGEWRFRRIADGYGLLNGGKHR
;
A
#
# COMPACT_ATOMS: atom_id res chain seq x y z
N MET A 1 -30.99 36.07 52.77
CA MET A 1 -29.65 36.17 52.15
C MET A 1 -28.95 34.81 52.26
N LYS A 2 -28.21 34.42 51.21
CA LYS A 2 -27.36 33.21 51.00
C LYS A 2 -28.00 31.96 50.33
N ILE A 3 -28.04 32.04 48.99
CA ILE A 3 -27.52 31.12 47.93
C ILE A 3 -26.62 29.98 48.53
N VAL A 4 -26.61 28.70 48.12
CA VAL A 4 -26.26 28.16 46.79
C VAL A 4 -26.66 26.68 46.63
N ARG A 5 -27.10 26.38 45.40
CA ARG A 5 -27.40 25.10 44.73
C ARG A 5 -26.29 24.05 44.88
N CYS A 6 -26.66 22.82 45.27
CA CYS A 6 -25.83 21.64 45.00
C CYS A 6 -26.19 21.05 43.62
N ALA A 7 -25.11 20.78 42.88
CA ALA A 7 -25.07 20.57 41.46
C ALA A 7 -25.69 19.25 40.99
N ALA A 8 -26.26 19.31 39.79
CA ALA A 8 -26.77 18.18 39.03
C ALA A 8 -25.66 17.15 38.73
N LEU A 9 -25.97 15.89 39.00
CA LEU A 9 -25.22 14.72 38.54
C LEU A 9 -25.32 14.64 37.00
N LEU A 10 -24.24 15.02 36.32
CA LEU A 10 -24.05 14.74 34.90
C LEU A 10 -23.67 13.27 34.74
N ALA A 11 -24.61 12.44 34.28
CA ALA A 11 -24.34 11.10 33.81
C ALA A 11 -23.53 11.16 32.51
N SER A 12 -22.24 10.93 32.59
CA SER A 12 -21.36 10.77 31.42
C SER A 12 -21.64 9.42 30.76
N ILE A 13 -22.49 9.44 29.73
CA ILE A 13 -22.65 8.29 28.83
C ILE A 13 -21.37 8.20 28.01
N LEU A 14 -20.51 7.25 28.36
CA LEU A 14 -19.38 6.82 27.56
C LEU A 14 -19.93 6.26 26.24
N MET A 15 -19.98 7.09 25.20
CA MET A 15 -20.09 6.62 23.83
C MET A 15 -18.80 5.88 23.51
N ILE A 16 -18.84 4.55 23.60
CA ILE A 16 -17.84 3.68 22.99
C ILE A 16 -18.11 3.76 21.48
N PRO A 17 -17.23 4.37 20.67
CA PRO A 17 -17.35 4.19 19.23
C PRO A 17 -16.98 2.73 18.96
N THR A 18 -17.96 1.90 18.66
CA THR A 18 -17.72 0.66 17.92
C THR A 18 -17.17 1.08 16.57
N ALA A 19 -15.85 1.23 16.48
CA ALA A 19 -15.16 1.28 15.21
C ALA A 19 -15.42 -0.05 14.52
N SER A 20 -16.43 -0.09 13.65
CA SER A 20 -16.59 -1.16 12.69
C SER A 20 -15.31 -1.21 11.88
N LEU A 21 -14.43 -2.18 12.17
CA LEU A 21 -13.41 -2.65 11.25
C LEU A 21 -14.17 -3.22 10.04
N ALA A 22 -14.58 -2.33 9.14
CA ALA A 22 -14.91 -2.70 7.79
C ALA A 22 -13.64 -3.36 7.25
N GLN A 23 -13.66 -4.70 7.20
CA GLN A 23 -12.65 -5.48 6.52
C GLN A 23 -12.78 -5.09 5.05
N SER A 24 -12.12 -3.99 4.66
CA SER A 24 -12.11 -3.59 3.27
C SER A 24 -11.46 -4.75 2.51
N ASN A 25 -12.24 -5.33 1.60
CA ASN A 25 -11.73 -6.26 0.60
C ASN A 25 -10.76 -5.57 -0.37
N GLU A 26 -10.54 -4.27 -0.18
CA GLU A 26 -9.58 -3.45 -0.89
C GLU A 26 -8.16 -3.69 -0.40
N TRP A 27 -7.23 -3.75 -1.34
CA TRP A 27 -5.82 -3.93 -1.03
C TRP A 27 -5.23 -2.64 -0.45
N PRO A 28 -4.49 -2.70 0.66
CA PRO A 28 -3.77 -1.53 1.16
C PRO A 28 -2.78 -1.00 0.12
N ASN A 29 -2.73 0.32 -0.08
CA ASN A 29 -1.80 0.96 -1.02
C ASN A 29 -0.34 0.56 -0.78
N ALA A 30 0.06 0.33 0.47
CA ALA A 30 1.37 -0.18 0.82
C ALA A 30 1.66 -1.55 0.19
N LEU A 31 0.71 -2.48 0.22
CA LEU A 31 0.86 -3.80 -0.40
C LEU A 31 0.83 -3.73 -1.93
N VAL A 32 -0.05 -2.88 -2.49
CA VAL A 32 -0.09 -2.62 -3.94
C VAL A 32 1.26 -2.09 -4.42
N CYS A 33 1.80 -1.09 -3.72
CA CYS A 33 3.10 -0.51 -4.04
C CYS A 33 4.23 -1.50 -3.87
N GLN A 34 4.25 -2.25 -2.77
CA GLN A 34 5.28 -3.26 -2.51
C GLN A 34 5.32 -4.32 -3.62
N ALA A 35 4.15 -4.86 -4.00
CA ALA A 35 4.02 -5.83 -5.09
C ALA A 35 4.38 -5.22 -6.46
N SER A 36 4.04 -3.94 -6.68
CA SER A 36 4.36 -3.22 -7.92
C SER A 36 5.85 -2.97 -8.08
N VAL A 37 6.54 -2.56 -7.01
CA VAL A 37 8.00 -2.43 -7.02
C VAL A 37 8.66 -3.80 -7.19
N GLN A 38 8.18 -4.83 -6.48
CA GLN A 38 8.73 -6.17 -6.62
C GLN A 38 8.63 -6.68 -8.07
N SER A 39 7.44 -6.59 -8.67
CA SER A 39 7.18 -7.09 -10.03
C SER A 39 7.88 -6.28 -11.11
N TYR A 40 7.87 -4.94 -11.03
CA TYR A 40 8.53 -4.07 -12.01
C TYR A 40 10.05 -4.28 -12.06
N PHE A 41 10.69 -4.44 -10.90
CA PHE A 41 12.13 -4.64 -10.83
C PHE A 41 12.54 -6.12 -10.75
N ASN A 42 11.57 -7.04 -10.86
CA ASN A 42 11.75 -8.48 -10.71
C ASN A 42 12.59 -8.84 -9.46
N LEU A 43 12.25 -8.24 -8.32
CA LEU A 43 13.03 -8.40 -7.09
C LEU A 43 12.81 -9.79 -6.49
N PRO A 44 13.89 -10.46 -6.01
CA PRO A 44 13.79 -11.79 -5.41
C PRO A 44 12.99 -11.82 -4.11
N GLN A 45 12.90 -10.67 -3.42
CA GLN A 45 12.16 -10.52 -2.18
C GLN A 45 11.32 -9.23 -2.22
N PRO A 46 10.16 -9.21 -1.53
CA PRO A 46 9.38 -8.00 -1.34
C PRO A 46 10.24 -6.88 -0.71
N PRO A 47 10.27 -5.67 -1.31
CA PRO A 47 10.99 -4.55 -0.71
C PRO A 47 10.27 -4.08 0.56
N ARG A 48 10.98 -3.51 1.52
CA ARG A 48 10.38 -3.02 2.78
C ARG A 48 10.04 -1.54 2.67
N GLN A 49 8.86 -1.14 3.14
CA GLN A 49 8.56 0.28 3.30
C GLN A 49 9.46 0.85 4.41
N ILE A 50 10.12 1.97 4.13
CA ILE A 50 11.04 2.63 5.06
C ILE A 50 10.57 4.02 5.47
N ASP A 51 9.73 4.66 4.67
CA ASP A 51 9.25 6.03 4.91
C ASP A 51 8.01 6.33 4.06
N GLU A 52 7.37 7.46 4.32
CA GLU A 52 6.27 8.03 3.55
C GLU A 52 6.42 9.56 3.47
N SER A 53 6.27 10.14 2.28
CA SER A 53 6.40 11.58 2.08
C SER A 53 5.44 12.09 1.01
N TRP A 54 4.57 13.04 1.34
CA TRP A 54 3.61 13.66 0.41
C TRP A 54 2.74 12.64 -0.36
N GLY A 55 2.37 11.55 0.32
CA GLY A 55 1.60 10.43 -0.24
C GLY A 55 2.39 9.54 -1.20
N TRP A 56 3.71 9.67 -1.25
CA TRP A 56 4.62 8.69 -1.84
C TRP A 56 5.12 7.75 -0.75
N LEU A 57 4.98 6.45 -0.99
CA LEU A 57 5.51 5.41 -0.12
C LEU A 57 6.92 5.05 -0.59
N ILE A 58 7.89 5.05 0.32
CA ILE A 58 9.29 4.84 0.01
C ILE A 58 9.68 3.41 0.41
N PHE A 59 10.19 2.65 -0.54
CA PHE A 59 10.57 1.25 -0.38
C PHE A 59 12.06 1.04 -0.59
N LYS A 60 12.65 0.15 0.22
CA LYS A 60 14.03 -0.30 0.08
C LYS A 60 14.10 -1.80 -0.19
N SER A 61 14.77 -2.21 -1.26
CA SER A 61 15.01 -3.63 -1.55
C SER A 61 16.19 -4.17 -0.74
N ALA A 62 16.26 -5.50 -0.62
CA ALA A 62 17.41 -6.19 -0.01
C ALA A 62 18.73 -5.92 -0.77
N LEU A 63 18.65 -5.55 -2.06
CA LEU A 63 19.78 -5.16 -2.90
C LEU A 63 20.21 -3.69 -2.70
N GLY A 64 19.54 -2.95 -1.81
CA GLY A 64 19.87 -1.56 -1.49
C GLY A 64 19.23 -0.50 -2.38
N GLY A 65 18.43 -0.90 -3.38
CA GLY A 65 17.68 0.04 -4.22
C GLY A 65 16.56 0.74 -3.45
N VAL A 66 16.33 2.03 -3.74
CA VAL A 66 15.27 2.84 -3.14
C VAL A 66 14.28 3.26 -4.22
N TYR A 67 12.99 3.05 -3.96
CA TYR A 67 11.90 3.24 -4.89
C TYR A 67 10.77 4.00 -4.21
N ASP A 68 10.35 5.11 -4.81
CA ASP A 68 9.15 5.82 -4.41
C ASP A 68 7.98 5.23 -5.22
N CYS A 69 6.86 4.99 -4.55
CA CYS A 69 5.65 4.47 -5.17
C CYS A 69 4.43 5.27 -4.75
N LYS A 70 3.51 5.51 -5.69
CA LYS A 70 2.22 6.14 -5.42
C LYS A 70 1.12 5.46 -6.23
N VAL A 71 0.02 5.16 -5.57
CA VAL A 71 -1.18 4.55 -6.17
C VAL A 71 -2.16 5.66 -6.58
N TRP A 72 -2.68 5.54 -7.79
CA TRP A 72 -3.64 6.45 -8.41
C TRP A 72 -4.81 5.63 -8.97
N GLY A 73 -5.77 5.27 -8.12
CA GLY A 73 -6.82 4.31 -8.49
C GLY A 73 -6.20 2.98 -8.91
N SER A 74 -6.42 2.55 -10.16
CA SER A 74 -5.82 1.33 -10.71
C SER A 74 -4.41 1.51 -11.29
N SER A 75 -3.89 2.73 -11.32
CA SER A 75 -2.55 3.02 -11.85
C SER A 75 -1.53 3.18 -10.73
N VAL A 76 -0.28 2.79 -10.97
CA VAL A 76 0.82 2.92 -10.02
C VAL A 76 1.97 3.69 -10.67
N SER A 77 2.36 4.79 -10.02
CA SER A 77 3.55 5.55 -10.37
C SER A 77 4.72 5.08 -9.52
N LEU A 78 5.83 4.79 -10.18
CA LEU A 78 7.10 4.40 -9.59
C LEU A 78 8.16 5.45 -9.94
N LYS A 79 9.07 5.72 -9.00
CA LYS A 79 10.22 6.60 -9.20
C LYS A 79 11.43 6.02 -8.47
N TRP A 80 12.60 6.10 -9.08
CA TRP A 80 13.83 5.56 -8.49
C TRP A 80 15.06 6.30 -8.99
N LYS A 81 16.18 6.10 -8.30
CA LYS A 81 17.49 6.59 -8.76
C LYS A 81 18.18 5.51 -9.58
N SER A 82 18.64 5.89 -10.77
CA SER A 82 19.51 5.11 -11.64
C SER A 82 20.82 5.87 -11.84
N HIS A 83 21.80 5.25 -12.50
CA HIS A 83 23.07 5.91 -12.83
C HIS A 83 22.87 7.15 -13.71
N ASN A 84 21.79 7.19 -14.50
CA ASN A 84 21.42 8.31 -15.37
C ASN A 84 20.55 9.38 -14.68
N GLY A 85 20.44 9.32 -13.36
CA GLY A 85 19.61 10.23 -12.57
C GLY A 85 18.26 9.62 -12.20
N THR A 86 17.26 10.47 -12.03
CA THR A 86 15.94 10.07 -11.54
C THR A 86 15.09 9.52 -12.68
N MET A 87 14.66 8.28 -12.55
CA MET A 87 13.76 7.61 -13.49
C MET A 87 12.35 7.49 -12.90
N SER A 88 11.34 7.43 -13.75
CA SER A 88 9.96 7.18 -13.34
C SER A 88 9.19 6.33 -14.36
N ASN A 89 8.17 5.64 -13.88
CA ASN A 89 7.23 4.89 -14.70
C ASN A 89 5.83 5.02 -14.11
N SER A 90 4.86 5.47 -14.90
CA SER A 90 3.45 5.58 -14.51
C SER A 90 2.53 4.69 -15.36
N ARG A 91 3.10 3.64 -15.97
CA ARG A 91 2.39 2.69 -16.84
C ARG A 91 2.05 1.39 -16.12
N THR A 92 2.47 1.22 -14.86
CA THR A 92 2.11 0.05 -14.07
C THR A 92 0.63 0.10 -13.73
N GLN A 93 -0.12 -0.94 -14.09
CA GLN A 93 -1.52 -1.09 -13.68
C GLN A 93 -1.60 -2.13 -12.58
N ALA A 94 -2.44 -1.87 -11.58
CA ALA A 94 -2.73 -2.77 -10.48
C ALA A 94 -4.26 -2.94 -10.38
N ASP A 95 -4.72 -4.17 -10.56
CA ASP A 95 -6.12 -4.54 -10.46
C ASP A 95 -6.32 -5.47 -9.26
N ALA A 96 -7.12 -5.02 -8.31
CA ALA A 96 -7.45 -5.79 -7.11
C ALA A 96 -8.82 -6.45 -7.30
N ASN A 97 -8.84 -7.79 -7.33
CA ASN A 97 -10.05 -8.58 -7.41
C ASN A 97 -10.13 -9.51 -6.20
N GLY A 98 -10.76 -9.01 -5.13
CA GLY A 98 -10.86 -9.69 -3.83
C GLY A 98 -9.48 -10.07 -3.28
N PRO A 99 -9.20 -11.36 -3.04
CA PRO A 99 -7.93 -11.79 -2.47
C PRO A 99 -6.79 -11.82 -3.49
N VAL A 100 -7.00 -11.46 -4.76
CA VAL A 100 -5.97 -11.50 -5.79
C VAL A 100 -5.65 -10.10 -6.28
N LEU A 101 -4.36 -9.76 -6.29
CA LEU A 101 -3.83 -8.56 -6.91
C LEU A 101 -3.14 -8.95 -8.20
N THR A 102 -3.52 -8.31 -9.31
CA THR A 102 -2.88 -8.47 -10.60
C THR A 102 -2.13 -7.20 -10.95
N VAL A 103 -0.81 -7.29 -11.08
CA VAL A 103 0.06 -6.17 -11.46
C VAL A 103 0.56 -6.38 -12.88
N ARG A 104 0.45 -5.33 -13.69
CA ARG A 104 0.95 -5.28 -15.07
C ARG A 104 1.96 -4.15 -15.16
N PRO A 105 3.24 -4.41 -14.87
CA PRO A 105 4.30 -3.41 -14.99
C PRO A 105 4.42 -3.04 -16.47
N GLY A 106 4.49 -1.74 -16.79
CA GLY A 106 4.40 -1.28 -18.17
C GLY A 106 5.44 -1.93 -19.10
N GLY A 107 4.98 -2.77 -20.03
CA GLY A 107 5.84 -3.49 -20.98
C GLY A 107 6.42 -4.80 -20.46
N MET A 108 6.02 -5.26 -19.28
CA MET A 108 6.46 -6.54 -18.68
C MET A 108 5.31 -7.53 -18.59
N GLY A 109 5.64 -8.81 -18.38
CA GLY A 109 4.66 -9.87 -18.14
C GLY A 109 3.78 -9.58 -16.91
N GLU A 110 2.58 -10.17 -16.89
CA GLU A 110 1.64 -10.02 -15.79
C GLU A 110 2.12 -10.77 -14.53
N TRP A 111 2.01 -10.12 -13.38
CA TRP A 111 2.27 -10.72 -12.07
C TRP A 111 0.96 -10.84 -11.29
N ARG A 112 0.77 -11.97 -10.62
CA ARG A 112 -0.40 -12.22 -9.78
C ARG A 112 0.02 -12.57 -8.37
N PHE A 113 -0.62 -11.95 -7.41
CA PHE A 113 -0.36 -12.11 -5.99
C PHE A 113 -1.65 -12.45 -5.26
N ARG A 114 -1.55 -13.26 -4.20
CA ARG A 114 -2.66 -13.58 -3.31
C ARG A 114 -2.44 -12.88 -1.97
N ARG A 115 -3.49 -12.28 -1.43
CA ARG A 115 -3.48 -11.71 -0.08
C ARG A 115 -3.30 -12.82 0.95
N ILE A 116 -2.41 -12.60 1.90
CA ILE A 116 -2.24 -13.40 3.12
C ILE A 116 -2.37 -12.47 4.33
N ALA A 117 -2.39 -12.99 5.55
CA ALA A 117 -2.68 -12.23 6.77
C ALA A 117 -1.96 -10.88 6.84
N ASP A 118 -0.64 -10.88 6.64
CA ASP A 118 0.22 -9.69 6.80
C ASP A 118 0.95 -9.27 5.52
N GLY A 119 0.48 -9.71 4.35
CA GLY A 119 1.17 -9.41 3.11
C GLY A 119 0.57 -10.11 1.88
N TYR A 120 1.45 -10.59 1.01
CA TYR A 120 1.06 -11.32 -0.18
C TYR A 120 1.99 -12.50 -0.49
N GLY A 121 1.43 -13.50 -1.18
CA GLY A 121 2.17 -14.61 -1.78
C GLY A 121 2.12 -14.52 -3.31
N LEU A 122 3.21 -14.92 -3.97
CA LEU A 122 3.27 -14.96 -5.44
C LEU A 122 2.46 -16.14 -5.98
N LEU A 123 1.50 -15.86 -6.87
CA LEU A 123 0.76 -16.87 -7.63
C LEU A 123 1.40 -17.13 -8.99
N ASN A 124 1.84 -16.07 -9.66
CA ASN A 124 2.48 -16.13 -10.97
C ASN A 124 3.45 -14.95 -11.12
N GLY A 125 4.71 -15.25 -11.46
CA GLY A 125 5.72 -14.24 -11.80
C GLY A 125 5.78 -14.07 -13.32
N GLY A 126 5.88 -12.82 -13.76
CA GLY A 126 5.80 -12.40 -15.17
C GLY A 126 6.46 -13.36 -16.15
N LYS A 127 5.64 -14.15 -16.85
CA LYS A 127 6.09 -14.85 -18.06
C LYS A 127 6.38 -13.79 -19.11
N HIS A 128 7.66 -13.59 -19.42
CA HIS A 128 8.03 -12.97 -20.69
C HIS A 128 7.44 -13.84 -21.81
N ARG A 129 6.59 -13.23 -22.63
CA ARG A 129 6.15 -13.82 -23.90
C ARG A 129 7.24 -13.64 -24.93
#